data_AF-A0A4Y3RQZ4-F1
#
_entry.id   AF-A0A4Y3RQZ4-F1
#
_cell.length_a   1.000
_cell.length_b   1.000
_cell.length_c   1.000
_cell.angle_alpha   90.00
_cell.angle_beta   90.00
_cell.angle_gamma   90.00
#
_symmetry.space_group_name_H-M   'P 1'
#
loop_
_entity.id
_entity.type
_entity.pdbx_description
1 polymer ?
#
loop_
_entity_poly.entity_id
_entity_poly.type
_entity_poly.pdbx_seq_one_letter_code
_entity_poly.pdbx_strand_id
1 'polypeptide(L)'
;MMGVSVGKAVEGRKGEHAVRIGELSRRTGVSVPTIKFYVREGLLPAGELTSPNQASYGETHVQRLRLIRALLDVGGMSVAAIRDVIVAVEDPERSMHKVLGVTANRLVPRYEREPDTVIEEARKSVAELVAARGWHAYPENPAGEALAAALAALDDVGHGGFVEILDAYADAAEKVARADMDYVAHHVAREALVESAVVGTVLGDAIFAALRRLAHVDASNRVFGGPADRE
;
A
#
# COMPACT_ATOMS: atom_id res chain seq x y z
N MET A 1 -42.77 -39.99 5.67
CA MET A 1 -43.50 -39.09 4.75
C MET A 1 -43.23 -37.66 5.18
N MET A 2 -43.15 -36.72 4.23
CA MET A 2 -42.76 -35.31 4.34
C MET A 2 -41.26 -35.05 4.16
N GLY A 3 -40.86 -35.08 2.88
CA GLY A 3 -39.72 -34.31 2.41
C GLY A 3 -40.05 -32.83 2.39
N VAL A 4 -39.05 -32.01 2.70
CA VAL A 4 -39.07 -30.58 2.40
C VAL A 4 -37.98 -30.33 1.38
N SER A 5 -38.46 -30.15 0.16
CA SER A 5 -37.72 -29.59 -0.96
C SER A 5 -37.45 -28.11 -0.66
N VAL A 6 -36.18 -27.71 -0.70
CA VAL A 6 -35.81 -26.30 -0.95
C VAL A 6 -34.74 -26.31 -2.03
N GLY A 7 -35.20 -26.47 -3.27
CA GLY A 7 -34.48 -25.92 -4.40
C GLY A 7 -34.79 -24.43 -4.49
N LYS A 8 -33.76 -23.59 -4.53
CA LYS A 8 -33.68 -22.58 -5.58
C LYS A 8 -32.22 -22.19 -5.80
N ALA A 9 -31.80 -22.42 -7.04
CA ALA A 9 -30.56 -21.95 -7.62
C ALA A 9 -30.35 -20.46 -7.30
N VAL A 10 -29.11 -20.11 -6.99
CA VAL A 10 -28.62 -18.75 -7.13
C VAL A 10 -28.60 -18.46 -8.63
N GLU A 11 -29.74 -18.04 -9.17
CA GLU A 11 -29.80 -17.39 -10.47
C GLU A 11 -28.85 -16.20 -10.42
N GLY A 12 -27.78 -16.29 -11.21
CA GLY A 12 -26.81 -15.23 -11.38
C GLY A 12 -27.51 -13.90 -11.66
N ARG A 13 -27.04 -12.84 -11.00
CA ARG A 13 -27.46 -11.47 -11.30
C ARG A 13 -27.15 -11.19 -12.77
N LYS A 14 -28.17 -11.33 -13.63
CA LYS A 14 -28.19 -10.81 -14.99
C LYS A 14 -28.02 -9.28 -14.90
N GLY A 15 -26.80 -8.80 -15.14
CA GLY A 15 -26.53 -7.36 -15.16
C GLY A 15 -25.07 -6.89 -15.00
N GLU A 16 -24.07 -7.76 -14.86
CA GLU A 16 -22.68 -7.30 -15.00
C GLU A 16 -22.39 -7.07 -16.49
N HIS A 17 -22.23 -5.81 -16.89
CA HIS A 17 -21.98 -5.44 -18.28
C HIS A 17 -20.61 -5.97 -18.72
N ALA A 18 -20.61 -7.17 -19.29
CA ALA A 18 -19.43 -7.78 -19.88
C ALA A 18 -18.98 -6.93 -21.09
N VAL A 19 -17.82 -6.28 -20.98
CA VAL A 19 -17.29 -5.36 -22.00
C VAL A 19 -16.19 -6.02 -22.81
N ARG A 20 -16.01 -5.59 -24.06
CA ARG A 20 -14.84 -5.95 -24.88
C ARG A 20 -13.61 -5.19 -24.39
N ILE A 21 -12.41 -5.70 -24.70
CA ILE A 21 -11.14 -5.10 -24.28
C ILE A 21 -10.98 -3.61 -24.65
N GLY A 22 -11.51 -3.19 -25.80
CA GLY A 22 -11.47 -1.77 -26.21
C GLY A 22 -12.36 -0.87 -25.34
N GLU A 23 -13.50 -1.37 -24.88
CA GLU A 23 -14.36 -0.65 -23.94
C GLU A 23 -13.78 -0.68 -22.53
N LEU A 24 -13.19 -1.81 -22.11
CA LEU A 24 -12.45 -1.90 -20.85
C LEU A 24 -11.31 -0.87 -20.79
N SER A 25 -10.57 -0.72 -21.90
CA SER A 25 -9.51 0.28 -22.04
C SER A 25 -10.04 1.70 -21.85
N ARG A 26 -11.16 2.05 -22.51
CA ARG A 26 -11.78 3.38 -22.35
C ARG A 26 -12.25 3.64 -20.92
N ARG A 27 -12.93 2.68 -20.31
CA ARG A 27 -13.49 2.82 -18.95
C ARG A 27 -12.41 2.95 -17.87
N THR A 28 -11.25 2.35 -18.08
CA THR A 28 -10.16 2.32 -17.10
C THR A 28 -9.06 3.32 -17.40
N GLY A 29 -8.95 3.82 -18.64
CA GLY A 29 -7.82 4.63 -19.11
C GLY A 29 -6.54 3.82 -19.33
N VAL A 30 -6.58 2.49 -19.20
CA VAL A 30 -5.43 1.61 -19.39
C VAL A 30 -5.39 1.16 -20.85
N SER A 31 -4.23 1.31 -21.51
CA SER A 31 -4.10 0.94 -22.92
C SER A 31 -4.35 -0.55 -23.16
N VAL A 32 -4.90 -0.93 -24.32
CA VAL A 32 -5.08 -2.36 -24.68
C VAL A 32 -3.77 -3.17 -24.60
N PRO A 33 -2.61 -2.68 -25.10
CA PRO A 33 -1.33 -3.35 -24.88
C PRO A 33 -1.00 -3.57 -23.40
N THR A 34 -1.23 -2.57 -22.54
CA THR A 34 -0.97 -2.66 -21.09
C THR A 34 -1.92 -3.66 -20.42
N ILE A 35 -3.20 -3.70 -20.80
CA ILE A 35 -4.16 -4.70 -20.30
C ILE A 35 -3.68 -6.11 -20.66
N LYS A 36 -3.26 -6.34 -21.91
CA LYS A 36 -2.72 -7.64 -22.35
C LYS A 36 -1.44 -8.01 -21.60
N PHE A 37 -0.59 -7.02 -21.32
CA PHE A 37 0.59 -7.18 -20.49
C PHE A 37 0.20 -7.64 -19.07
N TYR A 38 -0.73 -6.97 -18.39
CA TYR A 38 -1.17 -7.37 -17.04
C TYR A 38 -1.79 -8.77 -17.00
N VAL A 39 -2.54 -9.17 -18.03
CA VAL A 39 -3.07 -10.54 -18.13
C VAL A 39 -1.93 -11.55 -18.24
N ARG A 40 -0.92 -11.28 -19.08
CA ARG A 40 0.24 -12.18 -19.25
C ARG A 40 1.09 -12.29 -17.99
N GLU A 41 1.29 -11.19 -17.27
CA GLU A 41 2.06 -11.17 -16.02
C GLU A 41 1.26 -11.69 -14.81
N GLY A 42 -0.03 -12.02 -15.00
CA GLY A 42 -0.91 -12.54 -13.95
C GLY A 42 -1.46 -11.47 -13.00
N LEU A 43 -1.27 -10.18 -13.28
CA LEU A 43 -1.85 -9.09 -12.49
C LEU A 43 -3.35 -8.94 -12.72
N LEU A 44 -3.87 -9.36 -13.87
CA LEU A 44 -5.29 -9.30 -14.20
C LEU A 44 -5.77 -10.68 -14.65
N PRO A 45 -6.89 -11.21 -14.13
CA PRO A 45 -7.48 -12.43 -14.66
C PRO A 45 -7.74 -12.33 -16.17
N ALA A 46 -7.64 -13.46 -16.87
CA ALA A 46 -8.00 -13.52 -18.27
C ALA A 46 -9.52 -13.29 -18.42
N GLY A 47 -9.90 -12.55 -19.47
CA GLY A 47 -11.31 -12.38 -19.82
C GLY A 47 -11.93 -13.70 -20.27
N GLU A 48 -13.25 -13.83 -20.10
CA GLU A 48 -14.00 -15.00 -20.54
C GLU A 48 -14.03 -15.06 -22.06
N LEU A 49 -13.58 -16.17 -22.65
CA LEU A 49 -13.59 -16.33 -24.11
C LEU A 49 -15.03 -16.37 -24.63
N THR A 50 -15.36 -15.46 -25.54
CA THR A 50 -16.65 -15.44 -26.25
C THR A 50 -16.54 -15.96 -27.68
N SER A 51 -15.32 -16.03 -28.22
CA SER A 51 -14.97 -16.68 -29.50
C SER A 51 -13.44 -16.92 -29.55
N PRO A 52 -12.89 -17.63 -30.54
CA PRO A 52 -11.44 -17.92 -30.62
C PRO A 52 -10.54 -16.68 -30.52
N ASN A 53 -11.03 -15.50 -30.93
CA ASN A 53 -10.29 -14.23 -30.92
C ASN A 53 -10.97 -13.12 -30.10
N GLN A 54 -11.97 -13.44 -29.26
CA GLN A 54 -12.67 -12.45 -28.44
C GLN A 54 -12.82 -12.93 -27.01
N ALA A 55 -12.66 -11.98 -26.08
CA ALA A 55 -12.92 -12.16 -24.67
C ALA A 55 -13.79 -11.02 -24.13
N SER A 56 -14.61 -11.33 -23.14
CA SER A 56 -15.41 -10.38 -22.38
C SER A 56 -14.88 -10.21 -20.96
N TYR A 57 -15.03 -9.00 -20.44
CA TYR A 57 -14.49 -8.58 -19.14
C TYR A 57 -15.60 -7.97 -18.28
N GLY A 58 -15.73 -8.43 -17.04
CA GLY A 58 -16.71 -7.92 -16.06
C GLY A 58 -16.21 -6.74 -15.22
N GLU A 59 -17.03 -6.31 -14.26
CA GLU A 59 -16.73 -5.16 -13.39
C GLU A 59 -15.53 -5.40 -12.47
N THR A 60 -15.30 -6.65 -12.06
CA THR A 60 -14.12 -7.04 -11.29
C THR A 60 -12.81 -6.69 -12.02
N HIS A 61 -12.78 -6.78 -13.36
CA HIS A 61 -11.61 -6.38 -14.14
C HIS A 61 -11.40 -4.86 -14.11
N VAL A 62 -12.48 -4.08 -14.13
CA VAL A 62 -12.44 -2.62 -14.04
C VAL A 62 -11.91 -2.18 -12.68
N GLN A 63 -12.44 -2.77 -11.60
CA GLN A 63 -12.00 -2.48 -10.23
C GLN A 63 -10.52 -2.81 -10.04
N ARG A 64 -10.10 -3.99 -10.51
CA ARG A 64 -8.70 -4.40 -10.42
C ARG A 64 -7.75 -3.53 -11.22
N LEU A 65 -8.13 -3.10 -12.43
CA LEU A 65 -7.32 -2.16 -13.22
C LEU A 65 -7.21 -0.78 -12.55
N ARG A 66 -8.28 -0.31 -11.89
CA ARG A 66 -8.24 0.94 -11.11
C ARG A 66 -7.32 0.80 -9.89
N LEU A 67 -7.36 -0.34 -9.20
CA LEU A 67 -6.45 -0.64 -8.10
C LEU A 67 -4.99 -0.62 -8.57
N ILE A 68 -4.65 -1.40 -9.60
CA ILE A 68 -3.29 -1.46 -10.15
C ILE A 68 -2.79 -0.05 -10.48
N ARG A 69 -3.63 0.77 -11.12
CA ARG A 69 -3.27 2.15 -11.44
C ARG A 69 -3.04 3.01 -10.18
N ALA A 70 -3.89 2.91 -9.17
CA ALA A 70 -3.71 3.67 -7.93
C ALA A 70 -2.37 3.32 -7.25
N LEU A 71 -2.03 2.03 -7.18
CA LEU A 71 -0.79 1.54 -6.59
C LEU A 71 0.45 1.94 -7.42
N LEU A 72 0.34 1.98 -8.74
CA LEU A 72 1.42 2.45 -9.64
C LEU A 72 1.59 3.97 -9.56
N ASP A 73 0.54 4.72 -9.90
CA ASP A 73 0.61 6.15 -10.21
C ASP A 73 0.76 7.00 -8.95
N VAL A 74 0.09 6.61 -7.87
CA VAL A 74 0.09 7.35 -6.59
C VAL A 74 0.95 6.63 -5.56
N GLY A 75 0.81 5.31 -5.46
CA GLY A 75 1.59 4.49 -4.54
C GLY A 75 3.07 4.34 -4.89
N GLY A 76 3.48 4.68 -6.12
CA GLY A 76 4.86 4.57 -6.57
C GLY A 76 5.40 3.14 -6.60
N MET A 77 4.53 2.13 -6.52
CA MET A 77 4.95 0.73 -6.51
C MET A 77 5.42 0.28 -7.89
N SER A 78 6.38 -0.65 -7.93
CA SER A 78 6.70 -1.32 -9.19
C SER A 78 5.64 -2.36 -9.56
N VAL A 79 5.51 -2.68 -10.85
CA VAL A 79 4.63 -3.76 -11.32
C VAL A 79 4.93 -5.10 -10.62
N ALA A 80 6.21 -5.39 -10.37
CA ALA A 80 6.63 -6.59 -9.66
C ALA A 80 6.14 -6.59 -8.20
N ALA A 81 6.24 -5.47 -7.50
CA ALA A 81 5.74 -5.33 -6.13
C ALA A 81 4.21 -5.47 -6.07
N ILE A 82 3.49 -4.88 -7.03
CA ILE A 82 2.03 -4.99 -7.11
C ILE A 82 1.60 -6.44 -7.34
N ARG A 83 2.32 -7.19 -8.18
CA ARG A 83 2.08 -8.61 -8.40
C ARG A 83 2.18 -9.41 -7.10
N ASP A 84 3.23 -9.20 -6.32
CA ASP A 84 3.42 -9.91 -5.04
C ASP A 84 2.31 -9.59 -4.04
N VAL A 85 1.88 -8.33 -3.99
CA VAL A 85 0.78 -7.89 -3.14
C VAL A 85 -0.53 -8.52 -3.57
N ILE A 86 -0.84 -8.49 -4.88
CA ILE A 86 -2.03 -9.13 -5.44
C ILE A 86 -2.07 -10.63 -5.10
N VAL A 87 -0.96 -11.34 -5.32
CA VAL A 87 -0.85 -12.77 -4.98
C VAL A 87 -1.04 -13.00 -3.49
N ALA A 88 -0.54 -12.10 -2.64
CA ALA A 88 -0.73 -12.20 -1.19
C ALA A 88 -2.19 -11.96 -0.76
N VAL A 89 -2.92 -11.08 -1.44
CA VAL A 89 -4.34 -10.79 -1.18
C VAL A 89 -5.24 -11.95 -1.64
N GLU A 90 -4.90 -12.61 -2.75
CA GLU A 90 -5.68 -13.72 -3.31
C GLU A 90 -5.51 -15.06 -2.60
N ASP A 91 -4.55 -15.18 -1.68
CA ASP A 91 -4.29 -16.39 -0.90
C ASP A 91 -5.21 -16.43 0.34
N PRO A 92 -6.30 -17.22 0.34
CA PRO A 92 -7.29 -17.22 1.42
C PRO A 92 -6.74 -17.77 2.75
N GLU A 93 -5.60 -18.47 2.72
CA GLU A 93 -4.95 -19.04 3.90
C GLU A 93 -4.01 -18.02 4.58
N ARG A 94 -3.75 -16.85 3.97
CA ARG A 94 -2.94 -15.80 4.58
C ARG A 94 -3.75 -14.93 5.52
N SER A 95 -3.21 -14.72 6.73
CA SER A 95 -3.75 -13.72 7.63
C SER A 95 -3.48 -12.31 7.12
N MET A 96 -4.39 -11.37 7.42
CA MET A 96 -4.24 -9.94 7.11
C MET A 96 -2.88 -9.40 7.56
N HIS A 97 -2.41 -9.79 8.74
CA HIS A 97 -1.11 -9.40 9.28
C HIS A 97 0.05 -9.77 8.33
N LYS A 98 0.02 -10.97 7.74
CA LYS A 98 1.05 -11.39 6.77
C LYS A 98 0.99 -10.60 5.47
N VAL A 99 -0.21 -10.28 4.97
CA VAL A 99 -0.38 -9.50 3.73
C VAL A 99 0.10 -8.06 3.92
N LEU A 100 -0.22 -7.43 5.06
CA LEU A 100 0.30 -6.12 5.41
C LEU A 100 1.84 -6.14 5.56
N GLY A 101 2.41 -7.19 6.15
CA GLY A 101 3.86 -7.37 6.23
C GLY A 101 4.54 -7.45 4.86
N VAL A 102 3.96 -8.19 3.90
CA VAL A 102 4.47 -8.24 2.51
C VAL A 102 4.40 -6.86 1.86
N THR A 103 3.30 -6.14 2.05
CA THR A 103 3.08 -4.82 1.47
C THR A 103 4.09 -3.80 2.02
N ALA A 104 4.23 -3.73 3.35
CA ALA A 104 5.18 -2.85 4.01
C ALA A 104 6.63 -3.11 3.54
N ASN A 105 7.04 -4.38 3.42
CA ASN A 105 8.37 -4.74 2.92
C ASN A 105 8.63 -4.27 1.48
N ARG A 106 7.58 -4.13 0.66
CA ARG A 106 7.71 -3.66 -0.73
C ARG A 106 7.68 -2.14 -0.87
N LEU A 107 7.16 -1.44 0.12
CA LEU A 107 7.10 0.03 0.15
C LEU A 107 8.40 0.66 0.64
N VAL A 108 9.12 -0.06 1.50
CA VAL A 108 10.35 0.44 2.08
C VAL A 108 11.53 0.26 1.10
N PRO A 109 12.29 1.33 0.79
CA PRO A 109 13.50 1.21 -0.01
C PRO A 109 14.49 0.26 0.67
N ARG A 110 15.13 -0.61 -0.11
CA ARG A 110 16.25 -1.42 0.38
C ARG A 110 17.51 -0.57 0.35
N TYR A 111 18.05 -0.30 1.52
CA TYR A 111 19.34 0.36 1.66
C TYR A 111 20.41 -0.71 1.78
N GLU A 112 21.17 -0.92 0.71
CA GLU A 112 22.37 -1.75 0.76
C GLU A 112 23.49 -0.91 1.37
N ARG A 113 23.69 -1.05 2.68
CA ARG A 113 24.82 -0.46 3.41
C ARG A 113 25.69 -1.57 3.98
N GLU A 114 27.00 -1.45 3.80
CA GLU A 114 27.95 -2.35 4.45
C GLU A 114 27.90 -2.15 5.98
N PRO A 115 28.05 -3.23 6.78
CA PRO A 115 28.08 -3.11 8.23
C PRO A 115 29.25 -2.22 8.69
N ASP A 116 28.93 -1.13 9.39
CA ASP A 116 29.86 -0.23 10.05
C ASP A 116 29.33 0.15 11.45
N THR A 117 30.11 0.91 12.23
CA THR A 117 29.70 1.30 13.58
C THR A 117 28.47 2.21 13.58
N VAL A 118 28.32 3.06 12.55
CA VAL A 118 27.24 4.05 12.46
C VAL A 118 25.88 3.37 12.27
N ILE A 119 25.80 2.38 11.37
CA ILE A 119 24.55 1.65 11.14
C ILE A 119 24.17 0.76 12.33
N GLU A 120 25.15 0.19 13.04
CA GLU A 120 24.89 -0.60 14.25
C GLU A 120 24.35 0.28 15.40
N GLU A 121 24.88 1.49 15.58
CA GLU A 121 24.35 2.46 16.55
C GLU A 121 22.95 2.94 16.18
N ALA A 122 22.68 3.17 14.90
CA ALA A 122 21.35 3.50 14.40
C ALA A 122 20.36 2.35 14.63
N ARG A 123 20.73 1.10 14.33
CA ARG A 123 19.92 -0.10 14.61
C ARG A 123 19.58 -0.23 16.09
N LYS A 124 20.55 -0.01 16.97
CA LYS A 124 20.32 -0.03 18.41
C LYS A 124 19.31 1.04 18.84
N SER A 125 19.45 2.26 18.33
CA SER A 125 18.51 3.36 18.62
C SER A 125 17.08 3.03 18.16
N VAL A 126 16.93 2.41 16.98
CA VAL A 126 15.63 1.94 16.48
C VAL A 126 15.05 0.85 17.37
N ALA A 127 15.85 -0.13 17.79
CA ALA A 127 15.40 -1.20 18.68
C ALA A 127 14.94 -0.66 20.05
N GLU A 128 15.66 0.31 20.60
CA GLU A 128 15.29 1.00 21.84
C GLU A 128 13.97 1.76 21.69
N LEU A 129 13.77 2.47 20.58
CA LEU A 129 12.50 3.15 20.28
C LEU A 129 11.33 2.15 20.19
N VAL A 130 11.48 1.07 19.41
CA VAL A 130 10.45 0.03 19.25
C VAL A 130 10.07 -0.57 20.60
N ALA A 131 11.06 -0.88 21.44
CA ALA A 131 10.84 -1.43 22.77
C ALA A 131 10.15 -0.42 23.71
N ALA A 132 10.61 0.83 23.75
CA ALA A 132 10.04 1.88 24.57
C ALA A 132 8.57 2.18 24.23
N ARG A 133 8.21 2.05 22.95
CA ARG A 133 6.84 2.23 22.45
C ARG A 133 5.95 1.00 22.60
N GLY A 134 6.50 -0.15 22.98
CA GLY A 134 5.76 -1.41 23.05
C GLY A 134 5.23 -1.87 21.70
N TRP A 135 5.88 -1.46 20.61
CA TRP A 135 5.50 -1.86 19.27
C TRP A 135 5.83 -3.34 19.05
N HIS A 136 4.84 -4.08 18.55
CA HIS A 136 4.99 -5.50 18.25
C HIS A 136 5.60 -5.67 16.84
N ALA A 137 6.83 -5.18 16.67
CA ALA A 137 7.63 -5.29 15.46
C ALA A 137 8.93 -6.05 15.78
N TYR A 138 9.32 -6.98 14.91
CA TYR A 138 10.56 -7.73 15.07
C TYR A 138 11.79 -6.88 14.68
N PRO A 139 12.98 -7.11 15.27
CA PRO A 139 14.18 -6.30 15.03
C PRO A 139 14.60 -6.24 13.55
N GLU A 140 14.42 -7.33 12.81
CA GLU A 140 14.75 -7.45 11.39
C GLU A 140 13.63 -6.98 10.46
N ASN A 141 12.65 -6.23 10.98
CA ASN A 141 11.60 -5.65 10.16
C ASN A 141 12.22 -4.68 9.13
N PRO A 142 11.92 -4.82 7.83
CA PRO A 142 12.41 -3.92 6.77
C PRO A 142 12.20 -2.43 7.08
N ALA A 143 11.10 -2.07 7.74
CA ALA A 143 10.84 -0.70 8.16
C ALA A 143 11.83 -0.19 9.22
N GLY A 144 12.24 -1.07 10.15
CA GLY A 144 13.26 -0.77 11.15
C GLY A 144 14.64 -0.58 10.51
N GLU A 145 15.01 -1.47 9.58
CA GLU A 145 16.26 -1.35 8.81
C GLU A 145 16.32 -0.06 7.98
N ALA A 146 15.21 0.34 7.35
CA ALA A 146 15.19 1.61 6.63
C ALA A 146 15.26 2.84 7.54
N LEU A 147 14.64 2.79 8.72
CA LEU A 147 14.80 3.86 9.71
C LEU A 147 16.25 3.94 10.18
N ALA A 148 16.89 2.80 10.47
CA ALA A 148 18.30 2.75 10.85
C ALA A 148 19.20 3.30 9.74
N ALA A 149 18.97 2.91 8.48
CA ALA A 149 19.72 3.42 7.34
C ALA A 149 19.55 4.94 7.15
N ALA A 150 18.34 5.46 7.35
CA ALA A 150 18.07 6.90 7.27
C ALA A 150 18.77 7.68 8.40
N LEU A 151 18.78 7.14 9.62
CA LEU A 151 19.49 7.74 10.76
C LEU A 151 21.01 7.71 10.56
N ALA A 152 21.56 6.59 10.09
CA ALA A 152 22.99 6.49 9.77
C ALA A 152 23.40 7.48 8.68
N ALA A 153 22.58 7.63 7.62
CA ALA A 153 22.83 8.61 6.57
C ALA A 153 22.74 10.06 7.08
N LEU A 154 21.86 10.35 8.04
CA LEU A 154 21.79 11.66 8.70
C LEU A 154 23.03 11.91 9.56
N ASP A 155 23.51 10.89 10.27
CA ASP A 155 24.74 10.99 11.07
C ASP A 155 25.98 11.25 10.20
N ASP A 156 26.12 10.54 9.08
CA ASP A 156 27.22 10.72 8.12
C ASP A 156 27.34 12.16 7.60
N VAL A 157 26.22 12.90 7.53
CA VAL A 157 26.19 14.31 7.09
C VAL A 157 26.18 15.32 8.24
N GLY A 158 26.43 14.87 9.48
CA GLY A 158 26.53 15.72 10.67
C GLY A 158 25.20 16.08 11.34
N HIS A 159 24.14 15.32 11.06
CA HIS A 159 22.80 15.51 11.61
C HIS A 159 22.37 14.40 12.60
N GLY A 160 23.31 13.79 13.31
CA GLY A 160 23.03 12.72 14.30
C GLY A 160 22.03 13.09 15.40
N GLY A 161 21.91 14.38 15.74
CA GLY A 161 20.91 14.89 16.70
C GLY A 161 19.45 14.71 16.26
N PHE A 162 19.19 14.28 15.02
CA PHE A 162 17.83 13.97 14.55
C PHE A 162 17.17 12.84 15.34
N VAL A 163 17.95 11.99 16.03
CA VAL A 163 17.43 10.96 16.94
C VAL A 163 16.55 11.56 18.05
N GLU A 164 16.84 12.81 18.49
CA GLU A 164 16.14 13.48 19.59
C GLU A 164 14.67 13.80 19.29
N ILE A 165 14.30 13.91 18.01
CA ILE A 165 12.93 14.22 17.59
C ILE A 165 12.13 12.98 17.19
N LEU A 166 12.71 11.78 17.27
CA LEU A 166 12.04 10.54 16.85
C LEU A 166 10.78 10.25 17.66
N ASP A 167 10.73 10.67 18.92
CA ASP A 167 9.53 10.51 19.74
C ASP A 167 8.33 11.28 19.19
N ALA A 168 8.55 12.50 18.68
CA ALA A 168 7.49 13.27 18.03
C ALA A 168 7.03 12.64 16.72
N TYR A 169 7.94 12.00 15.98
CA TYR A 169 7.60 11.26 14.76
C TYR A 169 6.82 9.99 15.09
N ALA A 170 7.23 9.26 16.12
CA ALA A 170 6.54 8.07 16.59
C ALA A 170 5.10 8.40 17.03
N ASP A 171 4.90 9.48 17.79
CA ASP A 171 3.57 9.96 18.19
C ASP A 171 2.66 10.25 16.99
N ALA A 172 3.23 10.88 15.94
CA ALA A 172 2.49 11.16 14.72
C ALA A 172 2.16 9.88 13.94
N ALA A 173 3.13 8.97 13.80
CA ALA A 173 2.97 7.69 13.12
C ALA A 173 1.90 6.82 13.79
N GLU A 174 1.86 6.76 15.13
CA GLU A 174 0.85 6.00 15.87
C GLU A 174 -0.57 6.55 15.67
N LYS A 175 -0.73 7.87 15.56
CA LYS A 175 -2.04 8.50 15.28
C LYS A 175 -2.52 8.15 13.88
N VAL A 176 -1.62 8.20 12.89
CA VAL A 176 -1.94 7.85 11.49
C VAL A 176 -2.27 6.37 11.38
N ALA A 177 -1.41 5.50 11.89
CA ALA A 177 -1.62 4.05 11.83
C ALA A 177 -2.97 3.63 12.45
N ARG A 178 -3.35 4.25 13.57
CA ARG A 178 -4.64 4.00 14.21
C ARG A 178 -5.82 4.46 13.34
N ALA A 179 -5.75 5.67 12.79
CA ALA A 179 -6.79 6.19 11.91
C ALA A 179 -6.96 5.32 10.65
N ASP A 180 -5.85 4.84 10.08
CA ASP A 180 -5.87 3.95 8.92
C ASP A 180 -6.52 2.59 9.27
N MET A 181 -6.14 1.99 10.40
CA MET A 181 -6.73 0.73 10.84
C MET A 181 -8.22 0.88 11.22
N ASP A 182 -8.61 1.98 11.86
CA ASP A 182 -10.00 2.28 12.18
C ASP A 182 -10.84 2.44 10.89
N TYR A 183 -10.30 3.09 9.85
CA TYR A 183 -10.97 3.20 8.57
C TYR A 183 -11.24 1.82 7.96
N VAL A 184 -10.21 0.97 7.89
CA VAL A 184 -10.31 -0.40 7.36
C VAL A 184 -11.34 -1.22 8.14
N ALA A 185 -11.31 -1.14 9.48
CA ALA A 185 -12.21 -1.90 10.34
C ALA A 185 -13.69 -1.52 10.18
N HIS A 186 -14.00 -0.24 9.92
CA HIS A 186 -15.37 0.27 9.91
C HIS A 186 -16.03 0.36 8.52
N HIS A 187 -15.25 0.40 7.44
CA HIS A 187 -15.79 0.75 6.11
C HIS A 187 -15.72 -0.38 5.08
N VAL A 188 -15.13 -1.52 5.44
CA VAL A 188 -14.82 -2.57 4.47
C VAL A 188 -15.47 -3.88 4.89
N ALA A 189 -16.22 -4.49 3.96
CA ALA A 189 -16.76 -5.84 4.14
C ALA A 189 -15.63 -6.83 4.42
N ARG A 190 -15.89 -7.88 5.21
CA ARG A 190 -14.85 -8.81 5.69
C ARG A 190 -14.04 -9.44 4.55
N GLU A 191 -14.68 -9.60 3.40
CA GLU A 191 -14.14 -10.18 2.18
C GLU A 191 -13.20 -9.23 1.42
N ALA A 192 -13.28 -7.90 1.63
CA ALA A 192 -12.47 -6.89 0.97
C ALA A 192 -11.45 -6.20 1.90
N LEU A 193 -11.42 -6.59 3.19
CA LEU A 193 -10.59 -5.97 4.23
C LEU A 193 -9.11 -5.98 3.86
N VAL A 194 -8.60 -7.08 3.31
CA VAL A 194 -7.18 -7.25 2.99
C VAL A 194 -6.77 -6.30 1.85
N GLU A 195 -7.55 -6.27 0.76
CA GLU A 195 -7.31 -5.36 -0.37
C GLU A 195 -7.34 -3.90 0.07
N SER A 196 -8.33 -3.53 0.90
CA SER A 196 -8.46 -2.16 1.39
C SER A 196 -7.36 -1.76 2.38
N ALA A 197 -6.89 -2.69 3.21
CA ALA A 197 -5.78 -2.43 4.12
C ALA A 197 -4.48 -2.18 3.35
N VAL A 198 -4.21 -2.97 2.30
CA VAL A 198 -3.08 -2.76 1.39
C VAL A 198 -3.15 -1.39 0.72
N VAL A 199 -4.31 -1.03 0.17
CA VAL A 199 -4.52 0.28 -0.45
C VAL A 199 -4.33 1.40 0.56
N GLY A 200 -4.88 1.24 1.76
CA GLY A 200 -4.74 2.18 2.87
C GLY A 200 -3.28 2.38 3.25
N THR A 201 -2.48 1.32 3.35
CA THR A 201 -1.04 1.44 3.64
C THR A 201 -0.29 2.15 2.50
N VAL A 202 -0.47 1.71 1.25
CA VAL A 202 0.29 2.24 0.11
C VAL A 202 -0.08 3.70 -0.19
N LEU A 203 -1.38 4.00 -0.25
CA LEU A 203 -1.84 5.37 -0.51
C LEU A 203 -1.73 6.24 0.74
N GLY A 204 -1.81 5.65 1.93
CA GLY A 204 -1.60 6.32 3.22
C GLY A 204 -0.21 6.93 3.31
N ASP A 205 0.83 6.22 2.87
CA ASP A 205 2.19 6.76 2.81
C ASP A 205 2.27 8.02 1.94
N ALA A 206 1.65 7.99 0.76
CA ALA A 206 1.62 9.14 -0.16
C ALA A 206 0.85 10.33 0.44
N ILE A 207 -0.31 10.07 1.07
CA ILE A 207 -1.13 11.07 1.75
C ILE A 207 -0.34 11.70 2.91
N PHE A 208 0.26 10.87 3.76
CA PHE A 208 1.00 11.34 4.93
C PHE A 208 2.24 12.14 4.51
N ALA A 209 2.99 11.68 3.51
CA ALA A 209 4.12 12.41 2.96
C ALA A 209 3.71 13.79 2.41
N ALA A 210 2.58 13.87 1.70
CA ALA A 210 2.06 15.14 1.18
C ALA A 210 1.61 16.08 2.32
N LEU A 211 0.84 15.59 3.28
CA LEU A 211 0.38 16.35 4.45
C LEU A 211 1.56 16.87 5.27
N ARG A 212 2.58 16.03 5.49
CA ARG A 212 3.80 16.42 6.20
C ARG A 212 4.54 17.53 5.48
N ARG A 213 4.67 17.47 4.15
CA ARG A 213 5.28 18.55 3.35
C ARG A 213 4.48 19.86 3.46
N LEU A 214 3.14 19.79 3.41
CA LEU A 214 2.29 20.97 3.60
C LEU A 214 2.44 21.56 5.01
N ALA A 215 2.48 20.72 6.05
CA ALA A 215 2.71 21.15 7.41
C ALA A 215 4.09 21.81 7.59
N HIS A 216 5.12 21.31 6.90
CA HIS A 216 6.44 21.95 6.87
C HIS A 216 6.40 23.34 6.23
N VAL A 217 5.64 23.51 5.12
CA VAL A 217 5.47 24.82 4.48
C VAL A 217 4.79 25.80 5.43
N ASP A 218 3.70 25.41 6.09
CA ASP A 218 3.02 26.26 7.08
C ASP A 218 3.92 26.60 8.28
N ALA A 219 4.60 25.60 8.86
CA ALA A 219 5.51 25.82 9.98
C ALA A 219 6.68 26.75 9.59
N SER A 220 7.27 26.53 8.41
CA SER A 220 8.33 27.40 7.88
C SER A 220 7.83 28.82 7.70
N ASN A 221 6.64 29.02 7.15
CA ASN A 221 6.05 30.35 6.98
C ASN A 221 5.78 31.05 8.32
N ARG A 222 5.43 30.31 9.37
CA ARG A 222 5.21 30.89 10.71
C ARG A 222 6.51 31.25 11.42
N VAL A 223 7.56 30.46 11.21
CA VAL A 223 8.85 30.64 11.91
C VAL A 223 9.76 31.61 11.15
N PHE A 224 9.78 31.52 9.82
CA PHE A 224 10.72 32.23 8.96
C PHE A 224 10.05 33.18 7.95
N GLY A 225 8.74 33.08 7.74
CA GLY A 225 8.03 33.91 6.76
C GLY A 225 7.91 35.37 7.21
N GLY A 226 8.42 36.29 6.38
CA GLY A 226 8.19 37.72 6.53
C GLY A 226 6.87 38.16 5.86
N PRO A 227 6.46 39.44 6.01
CA PRO A 227 5.28 39.98 5.33
C PRO A 227 5.33 39.91 3.80
N ALA A 228 6.51 39.78 3.20
CA ALA A 228 6.74 39.79 1.75
C ALA A 228 6.65 38.41 1.08
N ASP A 229 6.62 37.31 1.84
CA ASP A 229 6.65 35.94 1.30
C ASP A 229 5.25 35.32 1.17
N ARG A 230 4.19 36.14 1.21
CA ARG A 230 2.77 35.73 1.18
C ARG A 230 2.07 36.01 -0.16
N GLU A 231 2.81 36.10 -1.26
CA GLU A 231 2.28 36.12 -2.63
C GLU A 231 2.34 34.73 -3.26
#